data_AF-A0A8K1C9E0-F1
#
_entry.id   AF-A0A8K1C9E0-F1
#
_cell.length_a   1.000
_cell.length_b   1.000
_cell.length_c   1.000
_cell.angle_alpha   90.00
_cell.angle_beta   90.00
_cell.angle_gamma   90.00
#
_symmetry.space_group_name_H-M   'P 1'
#
loop_
_entity.id
_entity.type
_entity.pdbx_description
1 polymer ?
#
loop_
_entity_poly.entity_id
_entity_poly.type
_entity_poly.pdbx_seq_one_letter_code
_entity_poly.pdbx_strand_id
1 'polypeptide(L)'
;MCASHTFGYQGFKSFRVQPCSTLKPGETCEGRATKFSQMGSHIITPPLVNRVGRHAFESIASQSAQLVQPEDYKVPTRKGSSPTKGDHKKMITPSTYQHDFPAYDEEKRAFLSVDAERFERAFQAVVSSLEATQDADRSNNQSQSLELRHVSRVVELALRDTVVPNVSVAAIPRIAEQFVSYFDHQPPRSSPFRDNLTWDAFRGALDHISSVMERELGRAPTTRVSSKVPGMAKLDLAKLIPATTPASGHQLDFGMYGDNPRDRPYMRRRGMASTADDLQPGTARDTYHMPGYAGFLPMARHNPDAVAHGEGADLRGRKFEMRLFHSENIPGYAGHKPIDCVNYRGECRAGSDPKTSTGTAFIPHM
;
A
#
# COMPACT_ATOMS: atom_id res chain seq x y z
N MET A 1 60.64 -51.06 21.13
CA MET A 1 60.39 -50.86 19.69
C MET A 1 59.83 -49.47 19.49
N CYS A 2 60.32 -48.78 18.47
CA CYS A 2 60.14 -47.35 18.20
C CYS A 2 58.72 -46.97 17.73
N ALA A 3 58.36 -45.73 18.12
CA ALA A 3 57.63 -44.69 17.37
C ALA A 3 56.16 -44.89 16.97
N SER A 4 55.29 -44.01 17.49
CA SER A 4 54.89 -42.83 16.72
C SER A 4 54.35 -41.72 17.63
N HIS A 5 55.12 -40.64 17.76
CA HIS A 5 54.61 -39.36 18.23
C HIS A 5 53.79 -38.73 17.09
N THR A 6 52.47 -38.84 17.16
CA THR A 6 51.56 -38.01 16.36
C THR A 6 51.03 -36.88 17.23
N PHE A 7 51.65 -35.71 17.11
CA PHE A 7 51.06 -34.46 17.58
C PHE A 7 49.95 -34.05 16.60
N GLY A 8 48.74 -34.55 16.84
CA GLY A 8 47.52 -34.14 16.16
C GLY A 8 46.61 -33.31 17.07
N TYR A 9 45.92 -32.33 16.49
CA TYR A 9 44.95 -31.48 17.18
C TYR A 9 43.77 -32.31 17.74
N GLN A 10 43.73 -32.52 19.06
CA GLN A 10 42.62 -33.16 19.79
C GLN A 10 41.47 -32.18 20.14
N GLY A 11 41.26 -31.15 19.32
CA GLY A 11 40.53 -29.94 19.72
C GLY A 11 39.02 -29.90 19.48
N PHE A 12 38.31 -31.02 19.38
CA PHE A 12 36.84 -31.00 19.39
C PHE A 12 36.27 -31.82 20.54
N LYS A 13 35.83 -31.14 21.61
CA LYS A 13 34.94 -31.70 22.63
C LYS A 13 33.53 -31.25 22.30
N SER A 14 32.59 -32.19 22.19
CA SER A 14 31.18 -31.87 21.91
C SER A 14 30.61 -30.91 22.94
N PHE A 15 29.66 -30.05 22.54
CA PHE A 15 29.06 -29.03 23.42
C PHE A 15 28.52 -29.58 24.75
N ARG A 16 28.15 -30.86 24.79
CA ARG A 16 27.68 -31.54 26.02
C ARG A 16 28.80 -31.79 27.05
N VAL A 17 30.05 -31.86 26.61
CA VAL A 17 31.23 -32.15 27.45
C VAL A 17 32.03 -30.88 27.77
N GLN A 18 31.66 -29.74 27.18
CA GLN A 18 32.30 -28.47 27.48
C GLN A 18 31.73 -27.89 28.79
N PRO A 19 32.58 -27.47 29.75
CA PRO A 19 32.10 -26.77 30.93
C PRO A 19 31.50 -25.42 30.49
N CYS A 20 30.26 -25.15 30.89
CA CYS A 20 29.58 -23.91 30.55
C CYS A 20 30.32 -22.74 31.23
N SER A 21 30.86 -21.81 30.42
CA SER A 21 31.71 -20.69 30.89
C SER A 21 31.02 -19.69 31.82
N THR A 22 29.70 -19.83 32.00
CA THR A 22 28.88 -18.94 32.84
C THR A 22 28.50 -19.55 34.19
N LEU A 23 28.96 -20.77 34.51
CA LEU A 23 28.73 -21.37 35.82
C LEU A 23 29.68 -20.78 36.87
N LYS A 24 29.14 -20.43 38.04
CA LYS A 24 29.96 -20.05 39.19
C LYS A 24 30.68 -21.28 39.75
N PRO A 25 31.86 -21.12 40.38
CA PRO A 25 32.54 -22.23 41.05
C PRO A 25 31.58 -22.96 42.02
N GLY A 26 31.36 -24.25 41.79
CA GLY A 26 30.46 -25.10 42.60
C GLY A 26 29.03 -25.26 42.07
N GLU A 27 28.62 -24.58 41.00
CA GLU A 27 27.29 -24.77 40.37
C GLU A 27 27.33 -25.81 39.24
N THR A 28 26.32 -26.69 39.19
CA THR A 28 26.10 -27.63 38.09
C THR A 28 24.96 -27.15 37.18
N CYS A 29 24.98 -27.51 35.89
CA CYS A 29 23.91 -27.18 34.94
C CYS A 29 22.52 -27.64 35.42
N GLU A 30 22.45 -28.81 36.07
CA GLU A 30 21.21 -29.37 36.61
C GLU A 30 20.66 -28.53 37.77
N GLY A 31 21.51 -28.01 38.65
CA GLY A 31 21.08 -27.14 39.76
C GLY A 31 20.54 -25.77 39.30
N ARG A 32 20.93 -25.29 38.12
CA ARG A 32 20.41 -24.04 37.55
C ARG A 32 19.04 -24.22 36.89
N ALA A 33 18.79 -25.37 36.26
CA ALA A 33 17.51 -25.66 35.60
C ALA A 33 16.34 -25.71 36.59
N THR A 34 16.57 -26.25 37.80
CA THR A 34 15.52 -26.38 38.83
C THR A 34 15.14 -25.05 39.49
N LYS A 35 16.09 -24.10 39.58
CA LYS A 35 15.87 -22.77 40.19
C LYS A 35 14.77 -21.96 39.48
N PHE A 36 14.67 -22.06 38.16
CA PHE A 36 13.66 -21.32 37.38
C PHE A 36 12.33 -22.05 37.29
N SER A 37 12.30 -23.36 37.50
CA SER A 37 11.06 -24.14 37.58
C SER A 37 10.29 -23.87 38.87
N GLN A 38 10.98 -23.65 39.99
CA GLN A 38 10.33 -23.51 41.30
C GLN A 38 9.73 -22.12 41.56
N MET A 39 10.18 -21.06 40.88
CA MET A 39 9.63 -19.71 41.08
C MET A 39 8.32 -19.43 40.32
N GLY A 40 7.97 -20.24 39.31
CA GLY A 40 6.76 -20.02 38.50
C GLY A 40 5.45 -20.51 39.13
N SER A 41 5.50 -21.40 40.12
CA SER A 41 4.30 -22.05 40.68
C SER A 41 3.65 -21.27 41.85
N HIS A 42 4.37 -20.36 42.50
CA HIS A 42 3.89 -19.70 43.73
C HIS A 42 3.15 -18.36 43.50
N ILE A 43 3.09 -17.84 42.27
CA ILE A 43 2.50 -16.52 41.96
C ILE A 43 1.07 -16.65 41.40
N ILE A 44 0.63 -17.84 41.00
CA ILE A 44 -0.70 -18.03 40.39
C ILE A 44 -1.70 -18.40 41.50
N THR A 45 -2.42 -17.41 42.02
CA THR A 45 -3.62 -17.67 42.84
C THR A 45 -4.71 -18.35 41.98
N PRO A 46 -5.47 -19.30 42.56
CA PRO A 46 -6.51 -20.01 41.81
C PRO A 46 -7.62 -19.06 41.36
N PRO A 47 -8.20 -19.26 40.15
CA PRO A 47 -9.08 -18.31 39.46
C PRO A 47 -10.41 -18.02 40.17
N LEU A 48 -10.75 -18.76 41.23
CA LEU A 48 -12.02 -18.63 41.95
C LEU A 48 -12.08 -17.44 42.92
N VAL A 49 -10.95 -16.77 43.20
CA VAL A 49 -10.86 -15.72 44.25
C VAL A 49 -10.61 -14.32 43.70
N ASN A 50 -10.62 -14.13 42.38
CA ASN A 50 -10.28 -12.84 41.78
C ASN A 50 -11.48 -11.88 41.69
N ARG A 51 -11.38 -10.73 42.36
CA ARG A 51 -12.37 -9.64 42.42
C ARG A 51 -12.64 -8.93 41.08
N VAL A 52 -11.94 -9.30 40.01
CA VAL A 52 -11.87 -8.54 38.74
C VAL A 52 -12.80 -9.06 37.64
N GLY A 53 -13.73 -9.97 37.99
CA GLY A 53 -14.75 -10.48 37.07
C GLY A 53 -14.27 -11.61 36.15
N ARG A 54 -15.25 -12.24 35.50
CA ARG A 54 -15.12 -13.52 34.77
C ARG A 54 -14.08 -13.51 33.63
N HIS A 55 -13.72 -12.33 33.11
CA HIS A 55 -12.88 -12.17 31.92
C HIS A 55 -11.52 -11.50 32.20
N ALA A 56 -11.09 -11.43 33.47
CA ALA A 56 -9.88 -10.70 33.87
C ALA A 56 -8.57 -11.21 33.23
N PHE A 57 -8.55 -12.47 32.79
CA PHE A 57 -7.38 -13.12 32.18
C PHE A 57 -7.54 -13.34 30.67
N GLU A 58 -8.65 -12.90 30.10
CA GLU A 58 -8.89 -13.01 28.67
C GLU A 58 -8.41 -11.73 27.98
N SER A 59 -7.53 -11.88 27.01
CA SER A 59 -7.20 -10.79 26.09
C SER A 59 -8.45 -10.36 25.29
N ILE A 60 -8.51 -9.11 24.87
CA ILE A 60 -9.56 -8.62 23.94
C ILE A 60 -9.58 -9.47 22.66
N ALA A 61 -8.42 -9.96 22.22
CA ALA A 61 -8.29 -10.89 21.10
C ALA A 61 -8.98 -12.23 21.37
N SER A 62 -8.86 -12.80 22.58
CA SER A 62 -9.55 -14.04 22.95
C SER A 62 -11.05 -13.85 23.14
N GLN A 63 -11.52 -12.69 23.61
CA GLN A 63 -12.95 -12.39 23.70
C GLN A 63 -13.58 -12.24 22.31
N SER A 64 -12.90 -11.51 21.40
CA SER A 64 -13.40 -11.28 20.05
C SER A 64 -13.31 -12.51 19.15
N ALA A 65 -12.33 -13.40 19.36
CA ALA A 65 -12.15 -14.65 18.61
C ALA A 65 -13.16 -15.76 18.93
N GLN A 66 -14.07 -15.58 19.90
CA GLN A 66 -15.07 -16.60 20.27
C GLN A 66 -16.06 -16.93 19.14
N LEU A 67 -16.16 -16.07 18.12
CA LEU A 67 -17.05 -16.25 16.98
C LEU A 67 -16.61 -17.35 16.00
N VAL A 68 -15.34 -17.71 15.99
CA VAL A 68 -14.78 -18.73 15.10
C VAL A 68 -14.34 -19.92 15.94
N GLN A 69 -14.99 -21.06 15.73
CA GLN A 69 -14.59 -22.31 16.37
C GLN A 69 -13.60 -23.07 15.48
N PRO A 70 -12.74 -23.94 16.04
CA PRO A 70 -11.86 -24.80 15.25
C PRO A 70 -12.61 -25.62 14.19
N GLU A 71 -13.88 -25.95 14.46
CA GLU A 71 -14.81 -26.64 13.57
C GLU A 71 -15.16 -25.84 12.30
N ASP A 72 -15.07 -24.51 12.35
CA ASP A 72 -15.32 -23.63 11.20
C ASP A 72 -14.14 -23.63 10.20
N TYR A 73 -12.98 -24.19 10.58
CA TYR A 73 -11.81 -24.29 9.70
C TYR A 73 -11.92 -25.46 8.73
N LYS A 74 -12.19 -25.15 7.46
CA LYS A 74 -12.17 -26.14 6.36
C LYS A 74 -10.80 -26.13 5.66
N VAL A 75 -10.09 -27.26 5.70
CA VAL A 75 -8.77 -27.43 5.05
C VAL A 75 -8.88 -27.16 3.54
N PRO A 76 -8.06 -26.26 2.97
CA PRO A 76 -8.04 -26.04 1.53
C PRO A 76 -7.68 -27.31 0.76
N THR A 77 -8.37 -27.55 -0.35
CA THR A 77 -8.06 -28.69 -1.23
C THR A 77 -6.63 -28.59 -1.77
N ARG A 78 -5.99 -29.73 -2.12
CA ARG A 78 -4.60 -29.80 -2.63
C ARG A 78 -4.32 -28.91 -3.86
N LYS A 79 -5.37 -28.48 -4.58
CA LYS A 79 -5.29 -27.53 -5.70
C LYS A 79 -5.28 -26.05 -5.27
N GLY A 80 -5.28 -25.75 -3.97
CA GLY A 80 -5.33 -24.38 -3.45
C GLY A 80 -6.69 -23.70 -3.60
N SER A 81 -7.71 -24.40 -4.09
CA SER A 81 -9.08 -23.88 -4.13
C SER A 81 -9.70 -23.94 -2.73
N SER A 82 -10.16 -22.78 -2.25
CA SER A 82 -10.98 -22.70 -1.05
C SER A 82 -12.27 -23.53 -1.24
N PRO A 83 -12.69 -24.32 -0.24
CA PRO A 83 -13.97 -25.02 -0.31
C PRO A 83 -15.11 -23.99 -0.42
N THR A 84 -16.02 -24.25 -1.37
CA THR A 84 -17.33 -23.63 -1.62
C THR A 84 -17.48 -22.12 -1.33
N LYS A 85 -17.60 -21.32 -2.40
CA LYS A 85 -17.90 -19.87 -2.40
C LYS A 85 -19.27 -19.48 -1.79
N GLY A 86 -20.01 -20.42 -1.23
CA GLY A 86 -21.42 -20.24 -0.82
C GLY A 86 -21.65 -19.95 0.67
N ASP A 87 -20.78 -20.44 1.55
CA ASP A 87 -20.99 -20.27 2.99
C ASP A 87 -20.22 -19.04 3.48
N HIS A 88 -20.92 -18.11 4.14
CA HIS A 88 -20.29 -16.95 4.76
C HIS A 88 -19.21 -17.42 5.75
N LYS A 89 -17.95 -17.11 5.46
CA LYS A 89 -16.85 -17.36 6.40
C LYS A 89 -17.08 -16.48 7.61
N LYS A 90 -17.28 -17.10 8.78
CA LYS A 90 -17.26 -16.38 10.05
C LYS A 90 -15.91 -15.68 10.18
N MET A 91 -15.94 -14.37 10.42
CA MET A 91 -14.73 -13.59 10.65
C MET A 91 -14.30 -13.79 12.10
N ILE A 92 -12.99 -13.80 12.34
CA ILE A 92 -12.40 -13.94 13.67
C ILE A 92 -12.88 -12.82 14.59
N THR A 93 -13.13 -11.63 14.03
CA THR A 93 -13.69 -10.50 14.75
C THR A 93 -14.91 -9.96 14.00
N PRO A 94 -15.96 -9.51 14.71
CA PRO A 94 -17.03 -8.76 14.07
C PRO A 94 -16.45 -7.43 13.59
N SER A 95 -16.99 -6.90 12.48
CA SER A 95 -16.60 -5.55 12.06
C SER A 95 -16.99 -4.53 13.11
N THR A 96 -16.24 -3.43 13.22
CA THR A 96 -16.59 -2.28 14.08
C THR A 96 -18.02 -1.82 13.84
N TYR A 97 -18.48 -1.90 12.59
CA TYR A 97 -19.86 -1.63 12.20
C TYR A 97 -20.90 -2.51 12.90
N GLN A 98 -20.67 -3.83 12.97
CA GLN A 98 -21.59 -4.76 13.66
C GLN A 98 -21.54 -4.60 15.18
N HIS A 99 -20.39 -4.19 15.72
CA HIS A 99 -20.23 -3.89 17.14
C HIS A 99 -20.99 -2.61 17.53
N ASP A 100 -20.89 -1.57 16.73
CA ASP A 100 -21.50 -0.27 17.03
C ASP A 100 -23.00 -0.23 16.69
N PHE A 101 -23.45 -1.11 15.76
CA PHE A 101 -24.84 -1.15 15.28
C PHE A 101 -25.43 -2.58 15.30
N PRO A 102 -25.63 -3.18 16.48
CA PRO A 102 -26.03 -4.58 16.59
C PRO A 102 -27.43 -4.89 16.03
N ALA A 103 -28.33 -3.90 15.95
CA ALA A 103 -29.72 -4.06 15.49
C ALA A 103 -30.05 -3.27 14.20
N TYR A 104 -29.03 -2.88 13.41
CA TYR A 104 -29.23 -1.97 12.27
C TYR A 104 -30.23 -2.47 11.21
N ASP A 105 -30.25 -3.77 10.94
CA ASP A 105 -31.19 -4.34 9.98
C ASP A 105 -32.63 -4.36 10.53
N GLU A 106 -32.80 -4.45 11.85
CA GLU A 106 -34.10 -4.35 12.50
C GLU A 106 -34.61 -2.91 12.45
N GLU A 107 -33.73 -1.92 12.66
CA GLU A 107 -34.04 -0.49 12.54
C GLU A 107 -34.50 -0.13 11.12
N LYS A 108 -33.84 -0.65 10.07
CA LYS A 108 -34.27 -0.46 8.68
C LYS A 108 -35.63 -1.07 8.38
N ARG A 109 -35.87 -2.30 8.85
CA ARG A 109 -37.18 -2.95 8.66
C ARG A 109 -38.29 -2.16 9.37
N ALA A 110 -37.99 -1.63 10.54
CA ALA A 110 -38.93 -0.80 11.27
C ALA A 110 -39.19 0.52 10.54
N PHE A 111 -38.17 1.18 9.95
CA PHE A 111 -38.37 2.36 9.10
C PHE A 111 -39.24 2.05 7.88
N LEU A 112 -38.99 0.95 7.17
CA LEU A 112 -39.76 0.54 6.00
C LEU A 112 -41.21 0.16 6.32
N SER A 113 -41.51 -0.22 7.57
CA SER A 113 -42.89 -0.48 8.00
C SER A 113 -43.73 0.78 8.24
N VAL A 114 -43.13 1.97 8.15
CA VAL A 114 -43.82 3.24 8.36
C VAL A 114 -44.40 3.75 7.04
N ASP A 115 -45.72 3.95 7.00
CA ASP A 115 -46.40 4.49 5.83
C ASP A 115 -45.99 5.93 5.53
N ALA A 116 -45.92 6.28 4.24
CA ALA A 116 -45.60 7.63 3.77
C ALA A 116 -46.57 8.70 4.30
N GLU A 117 -47.83 8.35 4.54
CA GLU A 117 -48.85 9.26 5.11
C GLU A 117 -48.46 9.78 6.50
N ARG A 118 -47.71 9.00 7.28
CA ARG A 118 -47.25 9.44 8.60
C ARG A 118 -46.18 10.50 8.49
N PHE A 119 -45.27 10.35 7.54
CA PHE A 119 -44.27 11.38 7.24
C PHE A 119 -44.93 12.66 6.73
N GLU A 120 -46.04 12.56 5.99
CA GLU A 120 -46.81 13.71 5.53
C GLU A 120 -47.43 14.49 6.69
N ARG A 121 -48.10 13.78 7.61
CA ARG A 121 -48.67 14.40 8.81
C ARG A 121 -47.59 15.04 9.69
N ALA A 122 -46.44 14.37 9.85
CA ALA A 122 -45.32 14.92 10.60
C ALA A 122 -44.75 16.17 9.91
N PHE A 123 -44.64 16.17 8.58
CA PHE A 123 -44.19 17.33 7.80
C PHE A 123 -45.13 18.52 7.98
N GLN A 124 -46.44 18.31 7.80
CA GLN A 124 -47.46 19.33 7.99
C GLN A 124 -47.48 19.86 9.43
N ALA A 125 -47.37 18.98 10.43
CA ALA A 125 -47.34 19.39 11.84
C ALA A 125 -46.14 20.30 12.16
N VAL A 126 -44.96 20.01 11.58
CA VAL A 126 -43.78 20.88 11.75
C VAL A 126 -43.98 22.22 11.05
N VAL A 127 -44.49 22.23 9.82
CA VAL A 127 -44.81 23.47 9.10
C VAL A 127 -45.79 24.32 9.90
N SER A 128 -46.90 23.76 10.37
CA SER A 128 -47.88 24.48 11.19
C SER A 128 -47.31 24.97 12.52
N SER A 129 -46.39 24.22 13.14
CA SER A 129 -45.71 24.68 14.36
C SER A 129 -44.77 25.87 14.12
N LEU A 130 -44.16 25.94 12.93
CA LEU A 130 -43.29 27.04 12.54
C LEU A 130 -44.09 28.28 12.16
N GLU A 131 -45.20 28.10 11.43
CA GLU A 131 -46.15 29.17 11.10
C GLU A 131 -46.73 29.82 12.36
N ALA A 132 -47.13 29.02 13.35
CA ALA A 132 -47.61 29.52 14.65
C ALA A 132 -46.56 30.29 15.47
N THR A 133 -45.27 30.14 15.12
CA THR A 133 -44.16 30.86 15.77
C THR A 133 -43.74 32.11 14.97
N GLN A 134 -44.16 32.24 13.71
CA GLN A 134 -43.75 33.30 12.77
C GLN A 134 -44.82 34.37 12.48
N ASP A 135 -45.82 34.50 13.34
CA ASP A 135 -46.82 35.59 13.27
C ASP A 135 -46.17 36.96 13.56
N ALA A 136 -45.65 37.61 12.52
CA ALA A 136 -45.59 39.07 12.43
C ALA A 136 -45.38 39.64 11.01
N ASP A 137 -44.67 38.98 10.07
CA ASP A 137 -44.04 39.80 9.01
C ASP A 137 -44.06 39.34 7.55
N ARG A 138 -44.77 38.28 7.13
CA ARG A 138 -44.87 37.97 5.69
C ARG A 138 -46.25 37.55 5.21
N SER A 139 -46.87 38.47 4.48
CA SER A 139 -48.00 38.22 3.60
C SER A 139 -47.56 37.52 2.31
N ASN A 140 -48.40 36.57 1.91
CA ASN A 140 -48.59 36.02 0.57
C ASN A 140 -47.51 35.10 -0.04
N ASN A 141 -47.95 33.85 -0.27
CA ASN A 141 -47.49 32.91 -1.30
C ASN A 141 -46.14 32.20 -1.11
N GLN A 142 -45.80 31.78 0.12
CA GLN A 142 -44.80 30.71 0.29
C GLN A 142 -45.49 29.37 0.52
N SER A 143 -45.57 28.59 -0.55
CA SER A 143 -46.01 27.20 -0.57
C SER A 143 -45.25 26.40 0.49
N GLN A 144 -45.93 25.90 1.53
CA GLN A 144 -45.53 24.83 2.48
C GLN A 144 -44.06 24.39 2.36
N SER A 145 -43.13 25.28 2.70
CA SER A 145 -41.70 25.07 2.50
C SER A 145 -41.00 24.99 3.85
N LEU A 146 -40.21 23.94 4.03
CA LEU A 146 -39.54 23.62 5.29
C LEU A 146 -38.02 23.74 5.15
N GLU A 147 -37.35 24.36 6.11
CA GLU A 147 -35.89 24.43 6.08
C GLU A 147 -35.22 23.09 6.41
N LEU A 148 -34.07 22.82 5.79
CA LEU A 148 -33.31 21.57 5.96
C LEU A 148 -33.00 21.24 7.42
N ARG A 149 -32.81 22.27 8.27
CA ARG A 149 -32.57 22.12 9.72
C ARG A 149 -33.72 21.43 10.46
N HIS A 150 -34.95 21.49 9.92
CA HIS A 150 -36.15 20.93 10.54
C HIS A 150 -36.45 19.49 10.08
N VAL A 151 -35.69 18.95 9.13
CA VAL A 151 -35.86 17.57 8.64
C VAL A 151 -35.65 16.53 9.75
N SER A 152 -34.66 16.75 10.62
CA SER A 152 -34.44 15.88 11.79
C SER A 152 -35.66 15.81 12.70
N ARG A 153 -36.37 16.93 12.86
CA ARG A 153 -37.59 17.03 13.68
C ARG A 153 -38.78 16.32 13.03
N VAL A 154 -38.92 16.41 11.70
CA VAL A 154 -39.96 15.68 10.94
C VAL A 154 -39.73 14.17 11.07
N VAL A 155 -38.50 13.71 10.91
CA VAL A 155 -38.13 12.28 11.04
C VAL A 155 -38.33 11.80 12.48
N GLU A 156 -37.96 12.60 13.48
CA GLU A 156 -38.21 12.28 14.89
C GLU A 156 -39.70 12.11 15.16
N LEU A 157 -40.55 13.04 14.73
CA LEU A 157 -41.99 12.97 14.96
C LEU A 157 -42.65 11.80 14.24
N ALA A 158 -42.22 11.50 13.01
CA ALA A 158 -42.75 10.37 12.24
C ALA A 158 -42.40 9.00 12.86
N LEU A 159 -41.20 8.88 13.46
CA LEU A 159 -40.69 7.62 14.00
C LEU A 159 -40.98 7.44 15.50
N ARG A 160 -41.14 8.51 16.27
CA ARG A 160 -41.37 8.47 17.73
C ARG A 160 -42.72 7.87 18.13
N ASP A 161 -43.74 8.05 17.30
CA ASP A 161 -45.09 7.49 17.49
C ASP A 161 -45.28 6.09 16.88
N THR A 162 -44.21 5.47 16.37
CA THR A 162 -44.30 4.09 15.89
C THR A 162 -44.34 3.14 17.09
N VAL A 163 -45.43 2.38 17.20
CA VAL A 163 -45.68 1.35 18.21
C VAL A 163 -44.76 0.12 18.02
N VAL A 164 -43.70 0.23 17.21
CA VAL A 164 -42.77 -0.87 16.95
C VAL A 164 -41.72 -0.87 18.07
N PRO A 165 -41.67 -1.92 18.92
CA PRO A 165 -40.85 -1.95 20.14
C PRO A 165 -39.33 -1.91 19.92
N ASN A 166 -38.85 -1.79 18.67
CA ASN A 166 -37.45 -2.04 18.31
C ASN A 166 -36.75 -0.87 17.59
N VAL A 167 -37.40 0.29 17.39
CA VAL A 167 -36.66 1.48 16.93
C VAL A 167 -35.97 2.11 18.13
N SER A 168 -34.69 1.80 18.28
CA SER A 168 -33.84 2.51 19.25
C SER A 168 -33.89 4.00 18.97
N VAL A 169 -34.08 4.84 19.99
CA VAL A 169 -34.02 6.32 19.88
C VAL A 169 -32.69 6.77 19.23
N ALA A 170 -31.64 5.96 19.35
CA ALA A 170 -30.34 6.18 18.71
C ALA A 170 -30.35 6.03 17.16
N ALA A 171 -31.40 5.44 16.57
CA ALA A 171 -31.52 5.24 15.12
C ALA A 171 -32.03 6.48 14.37
N ILE A 172 -32.84 7.30 15.04
CA ILE A 172 -33.47 8.52 14.49
C ILE A 172 -32.45 9.49 13.87
N PRO A 173 -31.35 9.89 14.56
CA PRO A 173 -30.38 10.81 13.98
C PRO A 173 -29.68 10.24 12.74
N ARG A 174 -29.40 8.92 12.71
CA ARG A 174 -28.76 8.27 11.57
C ARG A 174 -29.66 8.24 10.34
N ILE A 175 -30.95 7.98 10.54
CA ILE A 175 -31.93 8.04 9.45
C ILE A 175 -32.04 9.49 8.96
N ALA A 176 -32.12 10.48 9.87
CA ALA A 176 -32.13 11.89 9.50
C ALA A 176 -30.87 12.33 8.72
N GLU A 177 -29.70 11.81 9.05
CA GLU A 177 -28.45 12.05 8.30
C GLU A 177 -28.53 11.54 6.85
N GLN A 178 -29.25 10.44 6.58
CA GLN A 178 -29.46 9.97 5.21
C GLN A 178 -30.32 10.94 4.38
N PHE A 179 -31.32 11.58 5.02
CA PHE A 179 -32.08 12.66 4.37
C PHE A 179 -31.19 13.87 4.07
N VAL A 180 -30.39 14.31 5.04
CA VAL A 180 -29.46 15.44 4.84
C VAL A 180 -28.45 15.13 3.74
N SER A 181 -27.87 13.92 3.74
CA SER A 181 -26.95 13.45 2.70
C SER A 181 -27.60 13.44 1.31
N TYR A 182 -28.85 12.98 1.20
CA TYR A 182 -29.58 12.98 -0.07
C TYR A 182 -29.76 14.40 -0.63
N PHE A 183 -30.17 15.35 0.21
CA PHE A 183 -30.35 16.75 -0.19
C PHE A 183 -29.01 17.44 -0.48
N ASP A 184 -27.92 17.01 0.17
CA ASP A 184 -26.59 17.55 -0.11
C ASP A 184 -26.02 17.14 -1.48
N HIS A 185 -26.37 15.95 -1.97
CA HIS A 185 -25.86 15.38 -3.22
C HIS A 185 -26.69 15.70 -4.48
N GLN A 186 -27.85 16.35 -4.35
CA GLN A 186 -28.67 16.87 -5.46
C GLN A 186 -28.13 18.24 -5.98
N PRO A 187 -28.49 18.71 -7.20
CA PRO A 187 -27.61 19.50 -8.09
C PRO A 187 -27.50 21.01 -7.75
N PRO A 188 -26.78 21.81 -8.57
CA PRO A 188 -25.54 22.52 -8.21
C PRO A 188 -25.68 23.59 -7.11
N ARG A 189 -24.54 23.90 -6.44
CA ARG A 189 -24.31 24.86 -5.34
C ARG A 189 -24.91 26.30 -5.47
N SER A 190 -25.63 26.61 -6.55
CA SER A 190 -26.10 27.94 -6.94
C SER A 190 -27.63 28.14 -6.81
N SER A 191 -28.39 27.16 -6.33
CA SER A 191 -29.86 27.29 -6.24
C SER A 191 -30.30 27.93 -4.92
N PRO A 192 -31.09 29.03 -4.95
CA PRO A 192 -31.69 29.64 -3.75
C PRO A 192 -32.79 28.78 -3.11
N PHE A 193 -33.09 27.61 -3.69
CA PHE A 193 -34.11 26.67 -3.21
C PHE A 193 -33.54 25.58 -2.28
N ARG A 194 -32.25 25.63 -1.92
CA ARG A 194 -31.61 24.63 -1.04
C ARG A 194 -32.17 24.65 0.39
N ASP A 195 -32.66 25.81 0.82
CA ASP A 195 -33.15 26.02 2.18
C ASP A 195 -34.67 25.87 2.29
N ASN A 196 -35.41 25.62 1.20
CA ASN A 196 -36.86 25.52 1.21
C ASN A 196 -37.31 24.20 0.58
N LEU A 197 -37.60 23.22 1.42
CA LEU A 197 -38.06 21.88 1.03
C LEU A 197 -39.58 21.86 0.90
N THR A 198 -40.08 21.59 -0.29
CA THR A 198 -41.50 21.25 -0.52
C THR A 198 -41.76 19.78 -0.20
N TRP A 199 -43.01 19.44 0.13
CA TRP A 199 -43.41 18.04 0.39
C TRP A 199 -43.03 17.09 -0.76
N ASP A 200 -43.18 17.51 -2.02
CA ASP A 200 -42.81 16.68 -3.18
C ASP A 200 -41.32 16.30 -3.22
N ALA A 201 -40.44 17.23 -2.78
CA ALA A 201 -39.01 16.99 -2.69
C ALA A 201 -38.68 16.05 -1.53
N PHE A 202 -39.39 16.21 -0.40
CA PHE A 202 -39.29 15.30 0.74
C PHE A 202 -39.77 13.89 0.42
N ARG A 203 -40.86 13.76 -0.34
CA ARG A 203 -41.38 12.48 -0.84
C ARG A 203 -40.39 11.80 -1.78
N GLY A 204 -39.78 12.54 -2.70
CA GLY A 204 -38.72 12.01 -3.56
C GLY A 204 -37.50 11.49 -2.77
N ALA A 205 -37.15 12.16 -1.66
CA ALA A 205 -36.11 11.70 -0.74
C ALA A 205 -36.53 10.44 0.01
N LEU A 206 -37.79 10.39 0.50
CA LEU A 206 -38.35 9.23 1.18
C LEU A 206 -38.33 7.99 0.29
N ASP A 207 -38.80 8.11 -0.96
CA ASP A 207 -38.82 7.00 -1.92
C ASP A 207 -37.39 6.51 -2.24
N HIS A 208 -36.43 7.44 -2.36
CA HIS A 208 -35.03 7.09 -2.57
C HIS A 208 -34.43 6.35 -1.38
N ILE A 209 -34.64 6.85 -0.17
CA ILE A 209 -34.09 6.27 1.07
C ILE A 209 -34.73 4.91 1.32
N SER A 210 -36.04 4.76 1.15
CA SER A 210 -36.74 3.49 1.22
C SER A 210 -36.18 2.49 0.21
N SER A 211 -35.98 2.88 -1.05
CA SER A 211 -35.35 2.03 -2.06
C SER A 211 -33.92 1.61 -1.70
N VAL A 212 -33.13 2.52 -1.12
CA VAL A 212 -31.77 2.23 -0.65
C VAL A 212 -31.80 1.24 0.51
N MET A 213 -32.68 1.44 1.50
CA MET A 213 -32.83 0.54 2.65
C MET A 213 -33.35 -0.85 2.24
N GLU A 214 -34.34 -0.91 1.35
CA GLU A 214 -34.84 -2.17 0.77
C GLU A 214 -33.73 -2.92 0.03
N ARG A 215 -32.93 -2.21 -0.78
CA ARG A 215 -31.79 -2.80 -1.49
C ARG A 215 -30.71 -3.29 -0.53
N GLU A 216 -30.52 -2.63 0.60
CA GLU A 216 -29.55 -3.05 1.62
C GLU A 216 -30.05 -4.24 2.45
N LEU A 217 -31.35 -4.33 2.73
CA LEU A 217 -31.97 -5.47 3.41
C LEU A 217 -32.12 -6.70 2.50
N GLY A 218 -32.41 -6.48 1.21
CA GLY A 218 -32.54 -7.51 0.18
C GLY A 218 -31.20 -8.06 -0.31
N ARG A 219 -30.08 -7.41 0.03
CA ARG A 219 -28.77 -8.03 -0.09
C ARG A 219 -28.65 -9.09 0.99
N ALA A 220 -28.82 -10.36 0.60
CA ALA A 220 -28.12 -11.44 1.28
C ALA A 220 -26.64 -11.02 1.49
N PRO A 221 -25.92 -11.48 2.52
CA PRO A 221 -24.51 -11.11 2.75
C PRO A 221 -23.55 -11.66 1.67
N THR A 222 -24.06 -11.99 0.49
CA THR A 222 -23.31 -12.35 -0.70
C THR A 222 -23.29 -11.15 -1.64
N THR A 223 -22.11 -10.85 -2.14
CA THR A 223 -21.83 -9.81 -3.14
C THR A 223 -22.07 -8.38 -2.66
N ARG A 224 -20.99 -7.78 -2.15
CA ARG A 224 -20.66 -6.39 -2.51
C ARG A 224 -20.97 -6.24 -4.00
N VAL A 225 -22.06 -5.55 -4.35
CA VAL A 225 -22.21 -4.99 -5.69
C VAL A 225 -21.02 -4.07 -5.81
N SER A 226 -19.99 -4.61 -6.45
CA SER A 226 -18.88 -3.85 -6.97
C SER A 226 -19.52 -2.69 -7.68
N SER A 227 -19.36 -1.47 -7.16
CA SER A 227 -19.33 -0.31 -8.02
C SER A 227 -18.45 -0.72 -9.19
N LYS A 228 -19.04 -0.84 -10.38
CA LYS A 228 -18.28 -1.06 -11.60
C LYS A 228 -17.55 0.26 -11.83
N VAL A 229 -16.42 0.42 -11.15
CA VAL A 229 -15.38 1.33 -11.60
C VAL A 229 -15.01 0.81 -13.00
N PRO A 230 -15.18 1.60 -14.07
CA PRO A 230 -14.75 1.19 -15.40
C PRO A 230 -13.25 0.89 -15.32
N GLY A 231 -12.87 -0.37 -15.52
CA GLY A 231 -11.48 -0.84 -15.41
C GLY A 231 -11.25 -2.01 -14.45
N MET A 232 -12.17 -2.31 -13.53
CA MET A 232 -12.10 -3.52 -12.68
C MET A 232 -12.93 -4.66 -13.27
N ALA A 233 -12.63 -5.04 -14.51
CA ALA A 233 -12.90 -6.41 -14.91
C ALA A 233 -12.10 -7.29 -13.94
N LYS A 234 -12.76 -8.17 -13.19
CA LYS A 234 -12.09 -9.32 -12.58
C LYS A 234 -11.60 -10.18 -13.74
N LEU A 235 -10.44 -9.83 -14.29
CA LEU A 235 -9.59 -10.80 -14.94
C LEU A 235 -9.39 -11.87 -13.88
N ASP A 236 -9.84 -13.09 -14.15
CA ASP A 236 -9.24 -14.25 -13.51
C ASP A 236 -7.76 -14.12 -13.83
N LEU A 237 -7.02 -13.51 -12.90
CA LEU A 237 -5.58 -13.33 -12.97
C LEU A 237 -5.02 -14.74 -12.83
N ALA A 238 -5.07 -15.49 -13.93
CA ALA A 238 -4.27 -16.67 -14.16
C ALA A 238 -2.89 -16.32 -13.61
N LYS A 239 -2.42 -17.09 -12.63
CA LYS A 239 -1.24 -16.82 -11.80
C LYS A 239 -0.14 -16.20 -12.67
N LEU A 240 -0.06 -14.87 -12.72
CA LEU A 240 0.69 -14.14 -13.75
C LEU A 240 2.20 -14.38 -13.60
N ILE A 241 2.61 -14.88 -12.44
CA ILE A 241 3.95 -15.28 -12.14
C ILE A 241 3.88 -16.70 -11.54
N PRO A 242 4.33 -17.73 -12.26
CA PRO A 242 4.48 -19.06 -11.67
C PRO A 242 5.46 -18.93 -10.50
N ALA A 243 5.15 -19.56 -9.37
CA ALA A 243 6.07 -19.63 -8.25
C ALA A 243 7.23 -20.55 -8.66
N THR A 244 8.31 -19.96 -9.18
CA THR A 244 9.55 -20.67 -9.48
C THR A 244 10.35 -20.76 -8.19
N THR A 245 10.63 -21.98 -7.74
CA THR A 245 11.59 -22.20 -6.65
C THR A 245 12.96 -21.75 -7.15
N PRO A 246 13.69 -20.88 -6.42
CA PRO A 246 15.05 -20.52 -6.79
C PRO A 246 15.95 -21.76 -6.77
N ALA A 247 16.96 -21.77 -7.63
CA ALA A 247 17.96 -22.83 -7.61
C ALA A 247 18.68 -22.86 -6.26
N SER A 248 19.06 -24.06 -5.81
CA SER A 248 19.89 -24.16 -4.60
C SER A 248 21.30 -23.63 -4.87
N GLY A 249 22.00 -23.16 -3.84
CA GLY A 249 23.39 -22.69 -3.99
C GLY A 249 24.29 -23.77 -4.63
N HIS A 250 24.08 -25.04 -4.28
CA HIS A 250 24.79 -26.16 -4.92
C HIS A 250 24.49 -26.27 -6.43
N GLN A 251 23.24 -26.06 -6.85
CA GLN A 251 22.89 -26.10 -8.28
C GLN A 251 23.53 -24.96 -9.06
N LEU A 252 23.61 -23.76 -8.48
CA LEU A 252 24.31 -22.62 -9.08
C LEU A 252 25.82 -22.88 -9.18
N ASP A 253 26.42 -23.35 -8.09
CA ASP A 253 27.87 -23.53 -8.01
C ASP A 253 28.38 -24.78 -8.74
N PHE A 254 27.70 -25.91 -8.62
CA PHE A 254 28.17 -27.22 -9.09
C PHE A 254 27.31 -27.83 -10.20
N GLY A 255 26.15 -27.25 -10.50
CA GLY A 255 25.27 -27.69 -11.57
C GLY A 255 24.18 -28.63 -11.07
N MET A 256 23.25 -28.94 -11.96
CA MET A 256 22.21 -29.93 -11.69
C MET A 256 22.73 -31.35 -11.90
N TYR A 257 21.96 -32.33 -11.42
CA TYR A 257 22.24 -33.73 -11.70
C TYR A 257 22.22 -34.00 -13.21
N GLY A 258 23.32 -34.53 -13.74
CA GLY A 258 23.49 -34.81 -15.17
C GLY A 258 24.17 -33.69 -15.96
N ASP A 259 24.42 -32.53 -15.35
CA ASP A 259 25.18 -31.46 -16.01
C ASP A 259 26.66 -31.83 -16.11
N ASN A 260 27.25 -31.59 -17.29
CA ASN A 260 28.66 -31.80 -17.52
C ASN A 260 29.46 -30.55 -17.09
N PRO A 261 30.40 -30.66 -16.13
CA PRO A 261 31.15 -29.51 -15.64
C PRO A 261 32.04 -28.87 -16.71
N ARG A 262 32.38 -29.61 -17.78
CA ARG A 262 33.21 -29.10 -18.89
C ARG A 262 32.46 -28.20 -19.87
N ASP A 263 31.13 -28.28 -19.89
CA ASP A 263 30.31 -27.50 -20.82
C ASP A 263 30.02 -26.09 -20.30
N ARG A 264 30.53 -25.76 -19.11
CA ARG A 264 30.38 -24.43 -18.52
C ARG A 264 31.16 -23.39 -19.33
N PRO A 265 30.53 -22.25 -19.67
CA PRO A 265 31.17 -21.24 -20.50
C PRO A 265 32.38 -20.64 -19.76
N TYR A 266 33.48 -20.50 -20.49
CA TYR A 266 34.64 -19.78 -19.99
C TYR A 266 34.30 -18.28 -19.88
N MET A 267 34.21 -17.78 -18.65
CA MET A 267 34.00 -16.36 -18.33
C MET A 267 35.27 -15.57 -18.64
N ARG A 268 35.37 -15.08 -19.89
CA ARG A 268 36.58 -14.51 -20.50
C ARG A 268 36.93 -13.08 -20.08
N ARG A 269 36.27 -12.49 -19.06
CA ARG A 269 36.50 -11.08 -18.70
C ARG A 269 37.80 -10.84 -17.91
N ARG A 270 38.18 -11.72 -16.97
CA ARG A 270 39.40 -11.60 -16.14
C ARG A 270 40.09 -12.92 -15.74
N GLY A 271 39.94 -13.98 -16.53
CA GLY A 271 40.88 -15.12 -16.49
C GLY A 271 40.67 -16.22 -15.45
N MET A 272 39.67 -16.13 -14.56
CA MET A 272 39.20 -17.29 -13.78
C MET A 272 37.68 -17.36 -13.77
N ALA A 273 37.15 -18.55 -14.03
CA ALA A 273 35.74 -18.87 -13.86
C ALA A 273 35.36 -18.73 -12.38
N SER A 274 34.47 -17.81 -12.07
CA SER A 274 33.79 -17.82 -10.78
C SER A 274 32.45 -18.52 -10.96
N THR A 275 32.06 -19.35 -10.01
CA THR A 275 30.73 -19.96 -9.98
C THR A 275 29.69 -19.05 -9.32
N ALA A 276 30.13 -17.92 -8.76
CA ALA A 276 29.36 -17.01 -7.91
C ALA A 276 29.10 -15.67 -8.61
N ASP A 277 28.77 -15.68 -9.90
CA ASP A 277 28.47 -14.47 -10.69
C ASP A 277 27.24 -13.72 -10.17
N ASP A 278 26.33 -14.43 -9.48
CA ASP A 278 25.16 -13.86 -8.81
C ASP A 278 25.51 -13.01 -7.58
N LEU A 279 26.63 -13.31 -6.92
CA LEU A 279 27.12 -12.59 -5.74
C LEU A 279 28.10 -11.46 -6.08
N GLN A 280 28.60 -11.42 -7.31
CA GLN A 280 29.57 -10.42 -7.76
C GLN A 280 29.01 -9.18 -8.48
N PRO A 281 27.69 -9.01 -8.74
CA PRO A 281 27.21 -7.82 -9.43
C PRO A 281 27.43 -6.59 -8.54
N GLY A 282 27.89 -5.50 -9.16
CA GLY A 282 28.29 -4.28 -8.45
C GLY A 282 29.76 -4.25 -8.01
N THR A 283 30.56 -5.26 -8.36
CA THR A 283 32.02 -5.25 -8.14
C THR A 283 32.78 -5.18 -9.46
N ALA A 284 34.07 -4.81 -9.40
CA ALA A 284 34.95 -4.79 -10.57
C ALA A 284 35.31 -6.19 -11.12
N ARG A 285 34.78 -7.28 -10.54
CA ARG A 285 35.00 -8.65 -11.05
C ARG A 285 34.16 -8.95 -12.30
N ASP A 286 32.93 -8.43 -12.35
CA ASP A 286 32.00 -8.65 -13.47
C ASP A 286 32.17 -7.63 -14.59
N THR A 287 32.93 -6.55 -14.35
CA THR A 287 33.18 -5.48 -15.33
C THR A 287 34.62 -5.45 -15.81
N TYR A 288 34.90 -4.70 -16.89
CA TYR A 288 36.26 -4.52 -17.40
C TYR A 288 37.09 -3.51 -16.59
N HIS A 289 36.51 -2.87 -15.58
CA HIS A 289 37.20 -1.97 -14.66
C HIS A 289 38.37 -2.64 -13.95
N MET A 290 39.47 -1.91 -13.78
CA MET A 290 40.66 -2.42 -13.08
C MET A 290 40.34 -2.85 -11.63
N PRO A 291 41.03 -3.86 -11.07
CA PRO A 291 40.84 -4.24 -9.68
C PRO A 291 41.18 -3.05 -8.78
N GLY A 292 40.36 -2.79 -7.77
CA GLY A 292 40.49 -1.62 -6.90
C GLY A 292 39.81 -0.34 -7.42
N TYR A 293 39.09 -0.39 -8.54
CA TYR A 293 38.21 0.70 -8.95
C TYR A 293 37.17 1.00 -7.86
N ALA A 294 37.13 2.24 -7.40
CA ALA A 294 36.29 2.70 -6.29
C ALA A 294 35.07 3.52 -6.74
N GLY A 295 34.84 3.64 -8.06
CA GLY A 295 33.66 4.32 -8.57
C GLY A 295 32.40 3.46 -8.48
N PHE A 296 31.25 4.10 -8.65
CA PHE A 296 29.96 3.41 -8.67
C PHE A 296 29.86 2.45 -9.88
N LEU A 297 29.39 1.23 -9.63
CA LEU A 297 29.12 0.23 -10.66
C LEU A 297 27.63 -0.13 -10.63
N PRO A 298 26.86 0.19 -11.69
CA PRO A 298 25.43 -0.05 -11.70
C PRO A 298 25.10 -1.53 -11.81
N MET A 299 24.27 -2.04 -10.90
CA MET A 299 23.60 -3.35 -11.04
C MET A 299 22.27 -3.17 -11.78
N ALA A 300 22.32 -2.67 -13.02
CA ALA A 300 21.12 -2.50 -13.84
C ALA A 300 21.03 -3.63 -14.86
N ARG A 301 19.99 -4.47 -14.81
CA ARG A 301 19.71 -5.46 -15.89
C ARG A 301 18.73 -4.93 -16.94
N HIS A 302 18.02 -3.86 -16.63
CA HIS A 302 16.89 -3.36 -17.42
C HIS A 302 17.18 -2.07 -18.19
N ASN A 303 18.26 -1.36 -17.85
CA ASN A 303 18.66 -0.13 -18.54
C ASN A 303 19.92 -0.40 -19.38
N PRO A 304 19.82 -0.47 -20.72
CA PRO A 304 20.95 -0.80 -21.58
C PRO A 304 22.08 0.23 -21.51
N ASP A 305 21.76 1.52 -21.34
CA ASP A 305 22.78 2.58 -21.29
C ASP A 305 23.59 2.49 -19.99
N ALA A 306 22.93 2.17 -18.88
CA ALA A 306 23.60 1.96 -17.60
C ALA A 306 24.53 0.74 -17.64
N VAL A 307 24.13 -0.33 -18.34
CA VAL A 307 24.98 -1.51 -18.56
C VAL A 307 26.20 -1.12 -19.39
N ALA A 308 26.00 -0.47 -20.53
CA ALA A 308 27.08 -0.10 -21.44
C ALA A 308 28.14 0.80 -20.75
N HIS A 309 27.68 1.81 -19.98
CA HIS A 309 28.59 2.68 -19.23
C HIS A 309 29.23 2.01 -18.01
N GLY A 310 28.50 1.12 -17.34
CA GLY A 310 28.97 0.39 -16.16
C GLY A 310 29.95 -0.75 -16.47
N GLU A 311 29.92 -1.28 -17.69
CA GLU A 311 30.77 -2.40 -18.11
C GLU A 311 32.25 -1.97 -18.28
N GLY A 312 32.49 -0.73 -18.69
CA GLY A 312 33.85 -0.17 -18.82
C GLY A 312 34.69 -0.83 -19.91
N ALA A 313 34.05 -1.36 -20.96
CA ALA A 313 34.73 -2.02 -22.08
C ALA A 313 35.65 -1.05 -22.84
N ASP A 314 35.19 0.18 -23.05
CA ASP A 314 35.96 1.24 -23.69
C ASP A 314 36.73 2.07 -22.66
N LEU A 315 37.97 2.39 -23.00
CA LEU A 315 38.77 3.33 -22.22
C LEU A 315 38.13 4.72 -22.30
N ARG A 316 38.09 5.40 -21.15
CA ARG A 316 37.62 6.79 -21.10
C ARG A 316 38.49 7.66 -22.00
N GLY A 317 37.85 8.39 -22.91
CA GLY A 317 38.51 9.35 -23.78
C GLY A 317 39.31 10.39 -22.98
N ARG A 318 40.51 10.73 -23.47
CA ARG A 318 41.31 11.80 -22.89
C ARG A 318 40.60 13.14 -23.15
N LYS A 319 40.45 13.95 -22.10
CA LYS A 319 39.98 15.32 -22.24
C LYS A 319 41.15 16.16 -22.74
N PHE A 320 41.09 16.60 -23.99
CA PHE A 320 42.04 17.59 -24.52
C PHE A 320 41.39 18.97 -24.47
N GLU A 321 42.07 19.92 -23.85
CA GLU A 321 41.67 21.32 -23.93
C GLU A 321 42.10 21.86 -25.30
N MET A 322 41.20 21.78 -26.27
CA MET A 322 41.46 22.11 -27.67
C MET A 322 41.95 23.55 -27.86
N ARG A 323 41.58 24.47 -26.95
CA ARG A 323 41.95 25.90 -27.00
C ARG A 323 43.45 26.17 -26.93
N LEU A 324 44.21 25.29 -26.28
CA LEU A 324 45.64 25.46 -26.09
C LEU A 324 46.45 25.06 -27.33
N PHE A 325 45.96 24.07 -28.08
CA PHE A 325 46.70 23.46 -29.19
C PHE A 325 46.18 23.83 -30.58
N HIS A 326 44.93 24.28 -30.69
CA HIS A 326 44.31 24.66 -31.96
C HIS A 326 43.93 26.15 -31.92
N SER A 327 44.89 27.02 -32.21
CA SER A 327 44.62 28.41 -32.55
C SER A 327 44.78 28.59 -34.06
N GLU A 328 43.72 29.00 -34.73
CA GLU A 328 43.74 29.35 -36.16
C GLU A 328 44.47 30.67 -36.42
N ASN A 329 44.63 31.49 -35.39
CA ASN A 329 45.39 32.71 -35.47
C ASN A 329 46.89 32.39 -35.49
N ILE A 330 47.61 33.05 -36.40
CA ILE A 330 49.07 33.00 -36.42
C ILE A 330 49.66 33.50 -35.09
N PRO A 331 50.79 32.93 -34.63
CA PRO A 331 51.50 33.46 -33.47
C PRO A 331 51.80 34.95 -33.63
N GLY A 332 51.53 35.74 -32.59
CA GLY A 332 51.72 37.20 -32.59
C GLY A 332 50.50 38.02 -33.03
N TYR A 333 49.44 37.40 -33.55
CA TYR A 333 48.18 38.10 -33.81
C TYR A 333 47.51 38.51 -32.48
N ALA A 334 47.42 39.82 -32.24
CA ALA A 334 46.86 40.41 -31.01
C ALA A 334 45.37 40.81 -31.11
N GLY A 335 44.67 40.38 -32.18
CA GLY A 335 43.27 40.69 -32.39
C GLY A 335 42.30 39.81 -31.58
N HIS A 336 41.01 39.91 -31.90
CA HIS A 336 39.98 39.14 -31.21
C HIS A 336 40.19 37.63 -31.38
N LYS A 337 40.21 36.90 -30.26
CA LYS A 337 40.17 35.43 -30.23
C LYS A 337 38.81 35.02 -29.65
N PRO A 338 37.91 34.38 -30.42
CA PRO A 338 36.62 33.96 -29.91
C PRO A 338 36.85 32.90 -28.82
N ILE A 339 36.36 33.20 -27.61
CA ILE A 339 36.45 32.29 -26.47
C ILE A 339 35.29 31.30 -26.54
N ASP A 340 34.06 31.81 -26.73
CA ASP A 340 32.85 31.00 -26.77
C ASP A 340 32.54 30.46 -28.17
N CYS A 341 31.97 29.26 -28.24
CA CYS A 341 31.59 28.63 -29.50
C CYS A 341 30.58 29.45 -30.30
N VAL A 342 29.75 30.27 -29.64
CA VAL A 342 28.76 31.15 -30.28
C VAL A 342 29.43 32.28 -31.08
N ASN A 343 30.63 32.70 -30.65
CA ASN A 343 31.39 33.77 -31.30
C ASN A 343 32.32 33.24 -32.40
N TYR A 344 32.47 31.91 -32.49
CA TYR A 344 33.29 31.28 -33.52
C TYR A 344 32.52 31.24 -34.85
N ARG A 345 33.04 31.96 -35.85
CA ARG A 345 32.42 32.09 -37.18
C ARG A 345 33.18 31.33 -38.28
N GLY A 346 33.96 30.34 -37.88
CA GLY A 346 34.88 29.62 -38.77
C GLY A 346 36.26 30.25 -38.82
N GLU A 347 37.08 29.74 -39.75
CA GLU A 347 38.49 30.09 -39.90
C GLU A 347 38.73 31.60 -40.05
N CYS A 348 39.75 32.09 -39.37
CA CYS A 348 40.18 33.48 -39.46
C CYS A 348 40.67 33.81 -40.88
N ARG A 349 39.89 34.62 -41.63
CA ARG A 349 40.24 35.07 -43.00
C ARG A 349 41.14 36.32 -43.01
N ALA A 350 41.97 36.48 -41.99
CA ALA A 350 42.84 37.65 -41.88
C ALA A 350 43.74 37.76 -43.13
N GLY A 351 43.59 38.85 -43.87
CA GLY A 351 44.40 39.13 -45.07
C GLY A 351 43.88 38.55 -46.39
N SER A 352 42.73 37.86 -46.41
CA SER A 352 42.09 37.35 -47.64
C SER A 352 40.66 37.86 -47.86
N ASP A 353 40.23 38.88 -47.10
CA ASP A 353 38.92 39.51 -47.28
C ASP A 353 38.93 40.41 -48.53
N PRO A 354 38.06 40.15 -49.54
CA PRO A 354 37.96 40.96 -50.76
C PRO A 354 37.44 42.38 -50.51
N LYS A 355 37.05 42.75 -49.28
CA LYS A 355 36.74 44.14 -48.93
C LYS A 355 37.97 44.98 -48.64
N THR A 356 39.13 44.36 -48.47
CA THR A 356 40.40 45.06 -48.20
C THR A 356 41.27 45.11 -49.45
N SER A 357 42.01 46.21 -49.67
CA SER A 357 42.92 46.35 -50.82
C SER A 357 44.04 45.30 -50.80
N THR A 358 44.49 44.92 -49.60
CA THR A 358 45.50 43.87 -49.40
C THR A 358 44.93 42.47 -49.63
N GLY A 359 43.72 42.20 -49.15
CA GLY A 359 43.05 40.92 -49.36
C GLY A 359 42.56 40.69 -50.78
N THR A 360 42.18 41.73 -51.51
CA THR A 360 41.84 41.63 -52.96
C THR A 360 43.06 41.37 -53.83
N ALA A 361 44.22 41.92 -53.47
CA ALA A 361 45.47 41.66 -54.17
C ALA A 361 46.05 40.27 -53.87
N PHE A 362 45.60 39.62 -52.79
CA PHE A 362 46.01 38.28 -52.43
C PHE A 362 45.33 37.24 -53.32
N ILE A 363 46.09 36.66 -54.26
CA ILE A 363 45.67 35.52 -55.07
C ILE A 363 46.26 34.27 -54.42
N PRO A 364 45.44 33.36 -53.83
CA PRO A 364 45.97 32.13 -53.27
C PRO A 364 46.58 31.30 -54.39
N HIS A 365 47.85 30.90 -54.24
CA HIS A 365 48.45 29.89 -55.10
C HIS A 365 47.78 28.55 -54.79
N MET A 366 47.16 27.93 -55.80
CA MET A 366 46.60 26.57 -55.70
C MET A 366 47.67 25.53 -55.50
#